data_AF-A0A8J6ZX69-F1
#
_entry.id   AF-A0A8J6ZX69-F1
#
_cell.length_a   1.000
_cell.length_b   1.000
_cell.length_c   1.000
_cell.angle_alpha   90.00
_cell.angle_beta   90.00
_cell.angle_gamma   90.00
#
_symmetry.space_group_name_H-M   'P 1'
#
loop_
_entity.id
_entity.type
_entity.pdbx_description
1 polymer ?
#
loop_
_entity_poly.entity_id
_entity_poly.type
_entity_poly.pdbx_seq_one_letter_code
_entity_poly.pdbx_strand_id
1 'polypeptide(L)'
;MLKSNKFKWLYFAALSTLVVTFAFAPANALPGQNINTVLKWVKTKPQLPTLTYSSETLTYYGTRDNLSFHVSVDQQKVRSESISVNGDSKLRFTQKNAKAVKFLQDIYGSNIANDFKNARYVTKISDIHFYRGQKFAYTVFEFEGGTDLPGSSGFEIIPLNKLQQDIDNTKYCQTNQCDI
;
A
#
# COMPACT_ATOMS: atom_id res chain seq x y z
N MET A 1 23.78 -55.10 44.87
CA MET A 1 24.12 -54.71 43.48
C MET A 1 22.90 -54.08 42.81
N LEU A 2 23.12 -53.14 41.88
CA LEU A 2 22.18 -52.32 41.07
C LEU A 2 21.90 -50.93 41.67
N LYS A 3 22.85 -49.99 41.52
CA LYS A 3 23.08 -49.02 40.41
C LYS A 3 22.17 -47.78 40.49
N SER A 4 22.76 -46.72 41.04
CA SER A 4 22.33 -45.32 40.95
C SER A 4 22.38 -44.83 39.50
N ASN A 5 21.32 -44.16 39.02
CA ASN A 5 21.40 -43.32 37.83
C ASN A 5 21.13 -41.87 38.22
N LYS A 6 22.20 -41.07 38.23
CA LYS A 6 22.18 -39.62 38.42
C LYS A 6 21.71 -38.98 37.11
N PHE A 7 20.48 -38.48 37.07
CA PHE A 7 20.02 -37.67 35.93
C PHE A 7 20.57 -36.25 36.08
N LYS A 8 21.53 -35.90 35.22
CA LYS A 8 22.12 -34.55 35.15
C LYS A 8 21.09 -33.60 34.56
N TRP A 9 20.69 -32.60 35.34
CA TRP A 9 19.90 -31.47 34.87
C TRP A 9 20.82 -30.56 34.05
N LEU A 10 20.59 -30.51 32.73
CA LEU A 10 21.31 -29.64 31.81
C LEU A 10 20.78 -28.21 31.97
N TYR A 11 21.70 -27.28 32.23
CA TYR A 11 21.48 -25.85 32.21
C TYR A 11 21.01 -25.42 30.81
N PHE A 12 19.75 -24.98 30.69
CA PHE A 12 19.31 -24.22 29.53
C PHE A 12 19.85 -22.80 29.64
N ALA A 13 20.79 -22.45 28.77
CA ALA A 13 21.20 -21.07 28.54
C ALA A 13 19.99 -20.28 28.02
N ALA A 14 19.60 -19.23 28.75
CA ALA A 14 18.58 -18.30 28.29
C ALA A 14 19.09 -17.58 27.03
N LEU A 15 18.45 -17.85 25.89
CA LEU A 15 18.67 -17.14 24.63
C LEU A 15 18.34 -15.65 24.84
N SER A 16 19.34 -14.79 24.71
CA SER A 16 19.15 -13.34 24.66
C SER A 16 18.37 -12.98 23.39
N THR A 17 17.11 -12.56 23.53
CA THR A 17 16.35 -11.99 22.42
C THR A 17 16.81 -10.56 22.21
N LEU A 18 17.74 -10.37 21.26
CA LEU A 18 18.07 -9.06 20.73
C LEU A 18 16.83 -8.54 19.97
N VAL A 19 15.94 -7.81 20.65
CA VAL A 19 14.88 -7.07 19.97
C VAL A 19 15.55 -5.92 19.25
N VAL A 20 15.93 -6.15 18.00
CA VAL A 20 16.31 -5.06 17.10
C VAL A 20 15.03 -4.30 16.79
N THR A 21 14.76 -3.27 17.58
CA THR A 21 13.78 -2.25 17.20
C THR A 21 14.37 -1.50 16.02
N PHE A 22 14.21 -2.04 14.81
CA PHE A 22 14.26 -1.20 13.63
C PHE A 22 13.19 -0.14 13.84
N ALA A 23 13.61 1.10 14.04
CA ALA A 23 12.74 2.25 13.94
C ALA A 23 12.28 2.31 12.49
N PHE A 24 11.27 1.51 12.15
CA PHE A 24 10.58 1.61 10.88
C PHE A 24 9.93 2.99 10.91
N ALA A 25 10.46 3.92 10.13
CA ALA A 25 9.74 5.16 9.87
C ALA A 25 8.36 4.75 9.37
N PRO A 26 7.27 5.13 10.07
CA PRO A 26 5.93 4.76 9.61
C PRO A 26 5.77 5.31 8.19
N ALA A 27 5.10 4.54 7.33
CA ALA A 27 4.62 5.11 6.09
C ALA A 27 3.74 6.30 6.48
N ASN A 28 4.15 7.51 6.12
CA ASN A 28 3.48 8.71 6.62
C ASN A 28 2.28 9.10 5.76
N ALA A 29 2.16 8.52 4.56
CA ALA A 29 1.04 8.68 3.66
C ALA A 29 0.03 7.54 3.79
N LEU A 30 -0.51 7.35 5.00
CA LEU A 30 -1.53 6.33 5.26
C LEU A 30 -2.85 6.96 5.67
N PRO A 31 -3.98 6.30 5.41
CA PRO A 31 -5.27 6.78 5.88
C PRO A 31 -5.26 7.13 7.37
N GLY A 32 -5.81 8.30 7.71
CA GLY A 32 -5.85 8.87 9.07
C GLY A 32 -4.64 9.72 9.46
N GLN A 33 -3.55 9.72 8.68
CA GLN A 33 -2.40 10.60 8.89
C GLN A 33 -2.74 12.05 8.57
N ASN A 34 -2.00 12.99 9.18
CA ASN A 34 -2.12 14.41 8.85
C ASN A 34 -1.36 14.70 7.55
N ILE A 35 -1.97 15.48 6.65
CA ILE A 35 -1.38 15.82 5.36
C ILE A 35 -0.03 16.51 5.47
N ASN A 36 0.23 17.32 6.51
CA ASN A 36 1.53 17.95 6.70
C ASN A 36 2.64 16.92 6.98
N THR A 37 2.31 15.80 7.62
CA THR A 37 3.24 14.68 7.82
C THR A 37 3.57 14.02 6.48
N VAL A 38 2.56 13.83 5.62
CA VAL A 38 2.73 13.31 4.26
C VAL A 38 3.64 14.21 3.44
N LEU A 39 3.35 15.51 3.39
CA LEU A 39 4.11 16.49 2.60
C LEU A 39 5.58 16.57 3.02
N LYS A 40 5.86 16.43 4.32
CA LYS A 40 7.25 16.34 4.82
C LYS A 40 7.91 15.03 4.40
N TRP A 41 7.21 13.92 4.51
CA TRP A 41 7.73 12.60 4.14
C TRP A 41 7.99 12.47 2.63
N VAL A 42 7.12 12.98 1.77
CA VAL A 42 7.32 12.96 0.31
C VAL A 42 8.64 13.64 -0.07
N LYS A 43 9.00 14.75 0.59
CA LYS A 43 10.29 15.44 0.38
C LYS A 43 11.51 14.59 0.74
N THR A 44 11.35 13.57 1.60
CA THR A 44 12.41 12.61 1.96
C THR A 44 12.52 11.43 0.99
N LYS A 45 11.62 11.34 -0.01
CA LYS A 45 11.54 10.26 -0.98
C LYS A 45 11.86 10.80 -2.37
N PRO A 46 13.13 10.73 -2.83
CA PRO A 46 13.52 11.29 -4.11
C PRO A 46 12.77 10.71 -5.31
N GLN A 47 12.25 9.47 -5.22
CA GLN A 47 11.45 8.91 -6.32
C GLN A 47 10.03 9.50 -6.42
N LEU A 48 9.50 10.13 -5.38
CA LEU A 48 8.14 10.66 -5.39
C LEU A 48 8.11 12.08 -6.01
N PRO A 49 7.00 12.45 -6.65
CA PRO A 49 6.83 13.79 -7.18
C PRO A 49 6.58 14.83 -6.09
N THR A 50 6.86 16.10 -6.39
CA THR A 50 6.35 17.23 -5.60
C THR A 50 4.83 17.27 -5.74
N LEU A 51 4.11 17.47 -4.63
CA LEU A 51 2.65 17.50 -4.64
C LEU A 51 2.09 18.92 -4.67
N THR A 52 1.07 19.10 -5.49
CA THR A 52 0.26 20.30 -5.59
C THR A 52 -1.15 20.00 -5.09
N TYR A 53 -1.77 20.95 -4.38
CA TYR A 53 -3.13 20.81 -3.89
C TYR A 53 -4.15 21.26 -4.93
N SER A 54 -5.20 20.47 -5.12
CA SER A 54 -6.42 20.84 -5.84
C SER A 54 -7.58 20.92 -4.86
N SER A 55 -8.20 22.10 -4.77
CA SER A 55 -9.39 22.32 -3.94
C SER A 55 -10.67 21.73 -4.55
N GLU A 56 -10.71 21.52 -5.86
CA GLU A 56 -11.88 20.97 -6.56
C GLU A 56 -12.07 19.49 -6.22
N THR A 57 -10.96 18.74 -6.20
CA THR A 57 -10.95 17.30 -5.92
C THR A 57 -10.57 16.97 -4.48
N LEU A 58 -10.21 17.98 -3.68
CA LEU A 58 -9.68 17.84 -2.31
C LEU A 58 -8.48 16.88 -2.24
N THR A 59 -7.56 17.01 -3.19
CA THR A 59 -6.45 16.07 -3.36
C THR A 59 -5.12 16.76 -3.54
N TYR A 60 -4.07 16.11 -3.04
CA TYR A 60 -2.69 16.43 -3.38
C TYR A 60 -2.21 15.48 -4.46
N TYR A 61 -1.62 16.01 -5.53
CA TYR A 61 -1.22 15.24 -6.69
C TYR A 61 0.12 15.72 -7.25
N GLY A 62 0.89 14.79 -7.80
CA GLY A 62 2.04 15.09 -8.64
C GLY A 62 2.40 13.92 -9.53
N THR A 63 3.17 14.20 -10.58
CA THR A 63 3.76 13.20 -11.46
C THR A 63 5.25 13.49 -11.64
N ARG A 64 6.05 12.43 -11.63
CA ARG A 64 7.48 12.46 -11.90
C ARG A 64 7.81 11.27 -12.79
N ASP A 65 8.39 11.54 -13.95
CA ASP A 65 8.66 10.55 -14.98
C ASP A 65 7.39 9.74 -15.28
N ASN A 66 7.37 8.46 -14.97
CA ASN A 66 6.23 7.58 -15.17
C ASN A 66 5.46 7.23 -13.89
N LEU A 67 5.80 7.85 -12.76
CA LEU A 67 5.14 7.65 -11.46
C LEU A 67 4.25 8.84 -11.13
N SER A 68 2.98 8.57 -10.87
CA SER A 68 2.06 9.53 -10.27
C SER A 68 1.80 9.15 -8.82
N PHE A 69 1.63 10.17 -7.98
CA PHE A 69 1.29 10.01 -6.56
C PHE A 69 0.11 10.94 -6.22
N HIS A 70 -0.90 10.38 -5.56
CA HIS A 70 -2.13 11.09 -5.24
C HIS A 70 -2.56 10.79 -3.81
N VAL A 71 -3.07 11.81 -3.12
CA VAL A 71 -3.53 11.72 -1.75
C VAL A 71 -4.86 12.47 -1.64
N SER A 72 -5.94 11.73 -1.42
CA SER A 72 -7.24 12.31 -1.09
C SER A 72 -7.26 12.70 0.38
N VAL A 73 -7.77 13.90 0.67
CA VAL A 73 -7.85 14.40 2.04
C VAL A 73 -9.24 14.88 2.41
N ASP A 74 -9.53 14.84 3.70
CA ASP A 74 -10.68 15.49 4.31
C ASP A 74 -10.26 16.07 5.65
N GLN A 75 -10.57 17.34 5.88
CA GLN A 75 -10.16 18.05 7.10
C GLN A 75 -8.66 17.86 7.42
N GLN A 76 -7.79 17.92 6.41
CA GLN A 76 -6.34 17.70 6.51
C GLN A 76 -5.91 16.27 6.91
N LYS A 77 -6.83 15.30 6.89
CA LYS A 77 -6.58 13.89 7.15
C LYS A 77 -6.61 13.10 5.85
N VAL A 78 -5.64 12.20 5.67
CA VAL A 78 -5.61 11.31 4.51
C VAL A 78 -6.83 10.39 4.53
N ARG A 79 -7.59 10.38 3.46
CA ARG A 79 -8.68 9.42 3.20
C ARG A 79 -8.17 8.21 2.45
N SER A 80 -7.49 8.44 1.34
CA SER A 80 -6.81 7.42 0.55
C SER A 80 -5.53 7.96 -0.03
N GLU A 81 -4.68 7.05 -0.46
CA GLU A 81 -3.40 7.34 -1.06
C GLU A 81 -3.17 6.37 -2.20
N SER A 82 -2.74 6.87 -3.35
CA SER A 82 -2.55 6.07 -4.55
C SER A 82 -1.28 6.41 -5.30
N ILE A 83 -0.71 5.38 -5.91
CA ILE A 83 0.37 5.45 -6.88
C ILE A 83 -0.08 4.82 -8.18
N SER A 84 0.37 5.39 -9.29
CA SER A 84 0.24 4.74 -10.59
C SER A 84 1.55 4.82 -11.35
N VAL A 85 1.88 3.73 -12.04
CA VAL A 85 3.05 3.62 -12.90
C VAL A 85 2.60 3.43 -14.33
N ASN A 86 2.97 4.37 -15.20
CA ASN A 86 2.66 4.35 -16.62
C ASN A 86 3.81 3.74 -17.43
N GLY A 87 3.52 2.99 -18.48
CA GLY A 87 4.51 2.49 -19.45
C GLY A 87 5.51 1.44 -18.95
N ASP A 88 5.48 1.00 -17.69
CA ASP A 88 6.32 -0.10 -17.19
C ASP A 88 5.52 -1.40 -17.07
N SER A 89 5.50 -2.18 -18.17
CA SER A 89 4.79 -3.47 -18.22
C SER A 89 5.33 -4.51 -17.23
N LYS A 90 6.53 -4.31 -16.68
CA LYS A 90 7.12 -5.19 -15.65
C LYS A 90 6.66 -4.82 -14.24
N LEU A 91 6.10 -3.63 -14.04
CA LEU A 91 5.62 -3.13 -12.76
C LEU A 91 4.09 -3.14 -12.73
N ARG A 92 3.55 -4.36 -12.58
CA ARG A 92 2.12 -4.65 -12.34
C ARG A 92 1.87 -4.86 -10.85
N PHE A 93 1.01 -4.05 -10.24
CA PHE A 93 0.67 -4.16 -8.81
C PHE A 93 -0.16 -5.40 -8.51
N THR A 94 0.54 -6.52 -8.32
CA THR A 94 -0.06 -7.78 -7.87
C THR A 94 0.76 -8.36 -6.72
N GLN A 95 0.11 -9.15 -5.86
CA GLN A 95 0.77 -9.78 -4.70
C GLN A 95 1.91 -10.75 -5.09
N LYS A 96 1.88 -11.25 -6.34
CA LYS A 96 2.85 -12.20 -6.90
C LYS A 96 4.02 -11.51 -7.61
N ASN A 97 3.87 -10.24 -8.00
CA ASN A 97 4.94 -9.52 -8.67
C ASN A 97 5.97 -9.00 -7.65
N ALA A 98 7.11 -9.69 -7.57
CA ALA A 98 8.19 -9.34 -6.65
C ALA A 98 8.72 -7.91 -6.86
N LYS A 99 8.76 -7.42 -8.10
CA LYS A 99 9.19 -6.04 -8.41
C LYS A 99 8.22 -5.02 -7.84
N ALA A 100 6.91 -5.25 -7.98
CA ALA A 100 5.88 -4.37 -7.43
C ALA A 100 5.87 -4.38 -5.89
N VAL A 101 5.96 -5.57 -5.25
CA VAL A 101 6.03 -5.66 -3.78
C VAL A 101 7.28 -4.97 -3.25
N LYS A 102 8.43 -5.13 -3.91
CA LYS A 102 9.67 -4.44 -3.54
C LYS A 102 9.53 -2.92 -3.69
N PHE A 103 8.89 -2.46 -4.77
CA PHE A 103 8.60 -1.04 -4.98
C PHE A 103 7.73 -0.45 -3.86
N LEU A 104 6.65 -1.13 -3.47
CA LEU A 104 5.82 -0.75 -2.33
C LEU A 104 6.61 -0.71 -1.02
N GLN A 105 7.53 -1.66 -0.82
CA GLN A 105 8.40 -1.67 0.34
C GLN A 105 9.36 -0.47 0.37
N ASP A 106 9.89 -0.04 -0.77
CA ASP A 106 10.83 1.07 -0.82
C ASP A 106 10.14 2.43 -0.60
N ILE A 107 8.88 2.55 -1.02
CA ILE A 107 8.04 3.72 -0.74
C ILE A 107 7.54 3.68 0.72
N TYR A 108 6.68 2.72 1.04
CA TYR A 108 5.91 2.68 2.30
C TYR A 108 6.55 1.86 3.42
N GLY A 109 7.61 1.10 3.15
CA GLY A 109 8.22 0.21 4.11
C GLY A 109 7.60 -1.19 4.13
N SER A 110 8.27 -2.10 4.86
CA SER A 110 7.93 -3.52 4.91
C SER A 110 6.55 -3.81 5.47
N ASN A 111 6.06 -2.99 6.41
CA ASN A 111 4.76 -3.19 7.03
C ASN A 111 3.62 -3.15 6.01
N ILE A 112 3.62 -2.16 5.12
CA ILE A 112 2.60 -2.01 4.08
C ILE A 112 2.77 -3.03 2.97
N ALA A 113 4.01 -3.25 2.52
CA ALA A 113 4.28 -4.25 1.49
C ALA A 113 3.87 -5.67 1.93
N ASN A 114 4.12 -6.03 3.18
CA ASN A 114 3.74 -7.33 3.73
C ASN A 114 2.23 -7.43 3.99
N ASP A 115 1.58 -6.36 4.45
CA ASP A 115 0.13 -6.36 4.65
C ASP A 115 -0.60 -6.53 3.29
N PHE A 116 -0.16 -5.83 2.24
CA PHE A 116 -0.67 -6.05 0.88
C PHE A 116 -0.36 -7.46 0.35
N LYS A 117 0.89 -7.92 0.44
CA LYS A 117 1.30 -9.24 -0.07
C LYS A 117 0.48 -10.39 0.53
N ASN A 118 0.09 -10.27 1.80
CA ASN A 118 -0.68 -11.29 2.52
C ASN A 118 -2.19 -10.96 2.60
N ALA A 119 -2.63 -9.86 1.98
CA ALA A 119 -4.04 -9.47 2.00
C ALA A 119 -4.92 -10.55 1.33
N ARG A 120 -6.13 -10.73 1.84
CA ARG A 120 -7.09 -11.64 1.24
C ARG A 120 -7.76 -10.97 0.05
N TYR A 121 -7.70 -11.59 -1.13
CA TYR A 121 -8.53 -11.15 -2.27
C TYR A 121 -10.01 -11.20 -1.92
N VAL A 122 -10.77 -10.17 -2.30
CA VAL A 122 -12.20 -10.03 -1.98
C VAL A 122 -13.05 -10.16 -3.23
N THR A 123 -12.82 -9.29 -4.21
CA THR A 123 -13.59 -9.26 -5.46
C THR A 123 -12.85 -8.47 -6.53
N LYS A 124 -13.30 -8.60 -7.78
CA LYS A 124 -12.95 -7.76 -8.92
C LYS A 124 -14.22 -7.10 -9.43
N ILE A 125 -14.17 -5.81 -9.74
CA ILE A 125 -15.24 -5.05 -10.39
C ILE A 125 -14.61 -4.24 -11.51
N SER A 126 -15.02 -4.47 -12.75
CA SER A 126 -14.27 -4.01 -13.93
C SER A 126 -12.79 -4.40 -13.79
N ASP A 127 -11.83 -3.50 -14.03
CA ASP A 127 -10.40 -3.77 -13.89
C ASP A 127 -9.83 -3.55 -12.48
N ILE A 128 -10.69 -3.19 -11.51
CA ILE A 128 -10.28 -2.92 -10.13
C ILE A 128 -10.40 -4.19 -9.30
N HIS A 129 -9.31 -4.60 -8.66
CA HIS A 129 -9.27 -5.72 -7.73
C HIS A 129 -9.18 -5.21 -6.29
N PHE A 130 -10.00 -5.79 -5.42
CA PHE A 130 -10.12 -5.39 -4.01
C PHE A 130 -9.50 -6.45 -3.11
N TYR A 131 -8.67 -6.01 -2.17
CA TYR A 131 -8.00 -6.85 -1.19
C TYR A 131 -8.22 -6.33 0.22
N ARG A 132 -8.33 -7.27 1.16
CA ARG A 132 -8.48 -7.01 2.58
C ARG A 132 -7.19 -7.39 3.32
N GLY A 133 -6.41 -6.39 3.71
CA GLY A 133 -5.29 -6.57 4.63
C GLY A 133 -5.72 -6.70 6.09
N GLN A 134 -4.75 -6.77 6.98
CA GLN A 134 -4.94 -6.73 8.43
C GLN A 134 -5.20 -5.32 8.94
N LYS A 135 -4.50 -4.31 8.39
CA LYS A 135 -4.62 -2.90 8.82
C LYS A 135 -5.36 -2.05 7.80
N PHE A 136 -5.08 -2.24 6.53
CA PHE A 136 -5.67 -1.48 5.43
C PHE A 136 -6.38 -2.39 4.45
N ALA A 137 -7.18 -1.78 3.59
CA ALA A 137 -7.62 -2.42 2.36
C ALA A 137 -6.85 -1.82 1.19
N TYR A 138 -6.81 -2.58 0.10
CA TYR A 138 -6.04 -2.23 -1.08
C TYR A 138 -6.89 -2.40 -2.32
N THR A 139 -6.78 -1.44 -3.22
CA THR A 139 -7.30 -1.51 -4.57
C THR A 139 -6.12 -1.50 -5.53
N VAL A 140 -6.19 -2.32 -6.58
CA VAL A 140 -5.25 -2.26 -7.69
C VAL A 140 -6.04 -2.24 -8.98
N PHE A 141 -5.59 -1.44 -9.93
CA PHE A 141 -6.14 -1.42 -11.27
C PHE A 141 -5.02 -1.61 -12.29
N GLU A 142 -5.38 -2.18 -13.42
CA GLU A 142 -4.47 -2.37 -14.54
C GLU A 142 -5.18 -1.95 -15.81
N PHE A 143 -4.60 -0.99 -16.51
CA PHE A 143 -4.99 -0.61 -17.85
C PHE A 143 -3.97 -1.18 -18.81
N GLU A 144 -4.40 -2.14 -19.64
CA GLU A 144 -3.56 -2.65 -20.72
C GLU A 144 -3.55 -1.60 -21.84
N GLY A 145 -2.38 -1.01 -22.05
CA GLY A 145 -2.20 0.05 -23.05
C GLY A 145 -2.42 -0.43 -24.47
N GLY A 146 -2.82 0.49 -25.34
CA GLY A 146 -2.96 0.27 -26.78
C GLY A 146 -1.78 0.83 -27.58
N THR A 147 -1.95 0.92 -28.91
CA THR A 147 -0.98 1.55 -29.81
C THR A 147 -0.68 3.01 -29.46
N ASP A 148 -1.66 3.72 -28.91
CA ASP A 148 -1.60 5.18 -28.71
C ASP A 148 -1.54 5.59 -27.24
N LEU A 149 -1.73 4.66 -26.30
CA LEU A 149 -1.73 4.93 -24.87
C LEU A 149 -0.89 3.89 -24.11
N PRO A 150 0.13 4.30 -23.33
CA PRO A 150 0.90 3.37 -22.53
C PRO A 150 0.01 2.71 -21.47
N GLY A 151 0.28 1.44 -21.18
CA GLY A 151 -0.41 0.75 -20.09
C GLY A 151 -0.11 1.39 -18.74
N SER A 152 -1.03 1.26 -17.79
CA SER A 152 -0.88 1.79 -16.44
C SER A 152 -1.22 0.73 -15.41
N SER A 153 -0.50 0.74 -14.29
CA SER A 153 -0.87 -0.03 -13.11
C SER A 153 -0.97 0.90 -11.93
N GLY A 154 -2.09 0.84 -11.22
CA GLY A 154 -2.33 1.61 -10.01
C GLY A 154 -2.45 0.75 -8.77
N PHE A 155 -2.08 1.34 -7.64
CA PHE A 155 -2.23 0.78 -6.31
C PHE A 155 -2.70 1.88 -5.38
N GLU A 156 -3.73 1.60 -4.60
CA GLU A 156 -4.29 2.52 -3.63
C GLU A 156 -4.50 1.85 -2.27
N ILE A 157 -4.24 2.61 -1.22
CA ILE A 157 -4.43 2.24 0.18
C ILE A 157 -5.64 3.00 0.73
N ILE A 158 -6.60 2.24 1.24
CA ILE A 158 -7.83 2.77 1.86
C ILE A 158 -8.00 2.26 3.30
N PRO A 159 -8.77 2.96 4.15
CA PRO A 159 -9.16 2.44 5.45
C PRO A 159 -9.86 1.09 5.31
N LEU A 160 -9.50 0.13 6.16
CA LEU A 160 -10.11 -1.20 6.12
C LEU A 160 -11.64 -1.18 6.32
N ASN A 161 -12.15 -0.22 7.10
CA ASN A 161 -13.58 -0.03 7.33
C ASN A 161 -14.33 0.62 6.16
N LYS A 162 -13.61 1.10 5.12
CA LYS A 162 -14.19 1.68 3.90
C LYS A 162 -14.25 0.71 2.73
N LEU A 163 -13.56 -0.42 2.80
CA LEU A 163 -13.53 -1.44 1.75
C LEU A 163 -14.90 -1.82 1.18
N GLN A 164 -15.91 -2.06 2.03
CA GLN A 164 -17.24 -2.44 1.54
C GLN A 164 -17.93 -1.26 0.83
N GLN A 165 -17.79 -0.06 1.39
CA GLN A 165 -18.32 1.16 0.76
C GLN A 165 -17.70 1.39 -0.61
N ASP A 166 -16.39 1.20 -0.76
CA ASP A 166 -15.70 1.39 -2.04
C ASP A 166 -16.12 0.34 -3.07
N ILE A 167 -16.27 -0.93 -2.66
CA ILE A 167 -16.82 -2.00 -3.51
C ILE A 167 -18.22 -1.62 -4.02
N ASP A 168 -19.09 -1.13 -3.14
CA ASP A 168 -20.47 -0.80 -3.50
C ASP A 168 -20.53 0.43 -4.41
N ASN A 169 -19.70 1.45 -4.14
CA ASN A 169 -19.55 2.62 -5.00
C ASN A 169 -19.05 2.24 -6.40
N THR A 170 -18.04 1.37 -6.51
CA THR A 170 -17.52 0.93 -7.81
C THR A 170 -18.57 0.15 -8.61
N LYS A 171 -19.37 -0.71 -7.96
CA LYS A 171 -20.50 -1.40 -8.63
C LYS A 171 -21.56 -0.40 -9.12
N TYR A 172 -21.87 0.60 -8.30
CA TYR A 172 -22.82 1.63 -8.66
C TYR A 172 -22.32 2.42 -9.89
N CYS A 173 -21.05 2.81 -9.91
CA CYS A 173 -20.47 3.57 -11.01
C CYS A 173 -20.34 2.77 -12.31
N GLN A 174 -20.16 1.45 -12.22
CA GLN A 174 -20.21 0.57 -13.39
C GLN A 174 -21.59 0.61 -14.09
N THR A 175 -22.67 0.85 -13.34
CA THR A 175 -24.05 0.82 -13.85
C THR A 175 -24.65 2.19 -14.12
N ASN A 176 -24.10 3.26 -13.53
CA ASN A 176 -24.69 4.60 -13.55
C ASN A 176 -23.81 5.70 -14.16
N GLN A 177 -22.68 5.35 -14.82
CA GLN A 177 -21.76 6.32 -15.44
C GLN A 177 -21.40 7.47 -14.50
N CYS A 178 -20.71 7.16 -13.40
CA CYS A 178 -20.09 8.21 -12.60
C CYS A 178 -18.95 8.85 -13.42
N ASP A 179 -18.80 10.17 -13.32
CA ASP A 179 -17.49 10.78 -13.54
C ASP A 179 -16.57 10.26 -12.43
N ILE A 180 -15.60 9.42 -12.82
CA ILE A 180 -14.56 8.89 -11.93
C ILE A 180 -13.35 9.82 -12.03
#